data_AF-A0A353VY57-F1
#
_entry.id   AF-A0A353VY57-F1
#
_cell.length_a   1.000
_cell.length_b   1.000
_cell.length_c   1.000
_cell.angle_alpha   90.00
_cell.angle_beta   90.00
_cell.angle_gamma   90.00
#
_symmetry.space_group_name_H-M   'P 1'
#
loop_
_entity.id
_entity.type
_entity.pdbx_description
1 polymer ?
#
loop_
_entity_poly.entity_id
_entity_poly.type
_entity_poly.pdbx_seq_one_letter_code
_entity_poly.pdbx_strand_id
1 'polypeptide(L)'
;MGPKNYTGLIEHYRSQLPMNEDTKIISLGEGNTPLIKLNNIAPNKFVEIYVKYEGLNPTGSFKDRGMTMAVTKAVEEGAKAIICASTGNTSASAAAYAARAGITAFVLIPEGKIAQGKLAQAMMGG
;
A
#
# COMPACT_ATOMS: atom_id res chain seq x y z
N MET A 1 -14.24 -25.58 -8.98
CA MET A 1 -13.11 -24.70 -8.61
C MET A 1 -13.64 -23.69 -7.60
N GLY A 2 -13.14 -23.68 -6.37
CA GLY A 2 -13.54 -22.68 -5.37
C GLY A 2 -13.13 -21.26 -5.80
N PRO A 3 -13.64 -20.20 -5.14
CA PRO A 3 -13.22 -18.84 -5.43
C PRO A 3 -11.70 -18.74 -5.27
N LYS A 4 -11.00 -18.20 -6.29
CA LYS A 4 -9.58 -17.88 -6.18
C LYS A 4 -9.43 -16.84 -5.07
N ASN A 5 -8.62 -17.16 -4.05
CA ASN A 5 -8.29 -16.20 -2.99
C ASN A 5 -7.60 -14.98 -3.61
N TYR A 6 -7.94 -13.78 -3.12
CA TYR A 6 -7.25 -12.55 -3.53
C TYR A 6 -5.82 -12.55 -2.98
N THR A 7 -4.83 -12.42 -3.86
CA THR A 7 -3.40 -12.52 -3.52
C THR A 7 -2.65 -11.20 -3.56
N GLY A 8 -3.34 -10.09 -3.86
CA GLY A 8 -2.75 -8.76 -3.96
C GLY A 8 -3.00 -8.07 -5.31
N LEU A 9 -2.65 -6.79 -5.37
CA LEU A 9 -2.96 -5.91 -6.49
C LEU A 9 -2.27 -6.37 -7.78
N ILE A 10 -0.98 -6.70 -7.70
CA ILE A 10 -0.16 -6.96 -8.88
C ILE A 10 -0.63 -8.24 -9.60
N GLU A 11 -0.85 -9.33 -8.88
CA GLU A 11 -1.34 -10.56 -9.51
C GLU A 11 -2.73 -10.41 -10.11
N HIS A 12 -3.60 -9.64 -9.45
CA HIS A 12 -4.96 -9.44 -9.93
C HIS A 12 -5.02 -8.58 -11.21
N TYR A 13 -4.15 -7.57 -11.33
CA TYR A 13 -4.12 -6.63 -12.45
C TYR A 13 -2.88 -6.80 -13.34
N ARG A 14 -2.22 -7.96 -13.33
CA ARG A 14 -0.91 -8.17 -13.97
C ARG A 14 -0.89 -7.77 -15.44
N SER A 15 -1.94 -8.10 -16.18
CA SER A 15 -2.07 -7.77 -17.61
C SER A 15 -2.17 -6.27 -17.92
N GLN A 16 -2.37 -5.44 -16.90
CA GLN A 16 -2.50 -3.98 -17.01
C GLN A 16 -1.29 -3.24 -16.42
N LEU A 17 -0.33 -3.98 -15.86
CA LEU A 17 0.82 -3.43 -15.15
C LEU A 17 2.12 -3.81 -15.88
N PRO A 18 3.17 -2.96 -15.80
CA PRO A 18 4.46 -3.23 -16.45
C PRO A 18 5.28 -4.26 -15.66
N MET A 19 4.78 -5.50 -15.56
CA MET A 19 5.39 -6.61 -14.82
C MET A 19 5.73 -7.76 -15.78
N ASN A 20 6.94 -8.32 -15.65
CA ASN A 20 7.32 -9.52 -16.38
C ASN A 20 6.63 -10.74 -15.76
N GLU A 21 6.55 -11.87 -16.47
CA GLU A 21 5.90 -13.08 -15.94
C GLU A 21 6.68 -13.71 -14.77
N ASP A 22 8.00 -13.57 -14.78
CA ASP A 22 8.94 -14.10 -13.79
C ASP A 22 9.23 -13.14 -12.63
N THR A 23 8.72 -11.90 -12.68
CA THR A 23 8.87 -10.93 -11.59
C THR A 23 8.29 -11.51 -10.29
N LYS A 24 9.14 -11.64 -9.26
CA LYS A 24 8.75 -12.06 -7.91
C LYS A 24 8.05 -10.91 -7.18
N ILE A 25 6.74 -11.04 -7.01
CA ILE A 25 5.89 -9.98 -6.43
C ILE A 25 6.08 -9.86 -4.92
N ILE A 26 6.23 -8.63 -4.45
CA ILE A 26 6.21 -8.25 -3.04
C ILE A 26 4.84 -7.69 -2.71
N SER A 27 3.95 -8.52 -2.17
CA SER A 27 2.60 -8.12 -1.76
C SER A 27 2.33 -8.41 -0.29
N LEU A 28 1.45 -7.60 0.29
CA LEU A 28 0.83 -7.78 1.61
C LEU A 28 -0.69 -8.04 1.48
N GLY A 29 -1.18 -8.34 0.27
CA GLY A 29 -2.61 -8.49 -0.01
C GLY A 29 -3.34 -7.16 -0.17
N GLU A 30 -2.63 -6.09 -0.49
CA GLU A 30 -3.20 -4.75 -0.72
C GLU A 30 -4.19 -4.71 -1.89
N GLY A 31 -5.10 -3.75 -1.84
CA GLY A 31 -6.16 -3.62 -2.82
C GLY A 31 -7.44 -4.34 -2.40
N ASN A 32 -8.33 -4.57 -3.37
CA ASN A 32 -9.67 -5.13 -3.18
C ASN A 32 -10.48 -4.54 -1.99
N THR A 33 -10.26 -3.27 -1.68
CA THR A 33 -10.90 -2.57 -0.58
C THR A 33 -12.40 -2.33 -0.85
N PRO A 34 -13.27 -2.27 0.18
CA PRO A 34 -14.69 -2.07 -0.01
C PRO A 34 -15.05 -0.76 -0.73
N LEU A 35 -16.12 -0.81 -1.54
CA LEU A 35 -16.82 0.36 -2.04
C LEU A 35 -18.16 0.45 -1.29
N ILE A 36 -18.27 1.36 -0.33
CA ILE A 36 -19.36 1.41 0.65
C ILE A 36 -20.36 2.48 0.22
N LYS A 37 -21.62 2.09 0.00
CA LYS A 37 -22.71 3.03 -0.28
C LYS A 37 -23.11 3.79 0.98
N LEU A 38 -23.15 5.11 0.93
CA LEU A 38 -23.53 5.97 2.05
C LEU A 38 -25.02 6.32 2.01
N ASN A 39 -25.86 5.43 2.57
CA ASN A 39 -27.31 5.59 2.55
C ASN A 39 -27.82 6.78 3.38
N ASN A 40 -27.09 7.21 4.41
CA ASN A 40 -27.52 8.22 5.37
C ASN A 40 -26.91 9.62 5.15
N ILE A 41 -26.05 9.78 4.13
CA ILE A 41 -25.30 11.03 3.89
C ILE A 41 -25.76 11.73 2.59
N ALA A 42 -26.53 11.05 1.73
CA ALA A 42 -26.99 11.61 0.47
C ALA A 42 -27.88 12.86 0.71
N PRO A 43 -27.47 14.06 0.27
CA PRO A 43 -28.19 15.31 0.56
C PRO A 43 -29.52 15.43 -0.19
N ASN A 44 -29.74 14.59 -1.22
CA ASN A 44 -31.02 14.47 -1.93
C ASN A 44 -31.13 13.08 -2.61
N LYS A 45 -32.34 12.72 -3.05
CA LYS A 45 -32.65 11.40 -3.67
C LYS A 45 -32.04 11.17 -5.06
N PHE A 46 -31.27 12.12 -5.60
CA PHE A 46 -30.80 12.09 -6.99
C PHE A 46 -29.31 11.75 -7.13
N VAL A 47 -28.57 11.63 -6.02
CA VAL A 47 -27.13 11.32 -6.05
C VAL A 47 -26.84 10.12 -5.16
N GLU A 48 -26.14 9.13 -5.72
CA GLU A 48 -25.58 8.03 -4.94
C GLU A 48 -24.14 8.37 -4.53
N ILE A 49 -23.84 8.28 -3.23
CA ILE A 49 -22.51 8.54 -2.69
C ILE A 49 -21.90 7.20 -2.26
N TYR A 50 -20.66 6.97 -2.69
CA TYR A 50 -19.87 5.79 -2.29
C TYR A 50 -18.52 6.23 -1.70
N VAL A 51 -18.04 5.47 -0.72
CA VAL A 51 -16.69 5.61 -0.16
C VAL A 51 -15.86 4.42 -0.60
N LYS A 52 -14.76 4.68 -1.31
CA LYS A 52 -13.71 3.69 -1.53
C LYS A 52 -12.83 3.62 -0.28
N TYR A 53 -13.02 2.61 0.55
CA TYR A 53 -12.45 2.59 1.90
C TYR A 53 -11.02 2.06 1.92
N GLU A 54 -10.08 2.90 1.51
CA GLU A 54 -8.64 2.59 1.41
C GLU A 54 -7.94 2.39 2.76
N GLY A 55 -8.62 2.68 3.87
CA GLY A 55 -8.10 2.44 5.22
C GLY A 55 -7.96 0.97 5.59
N LEU A 56 -8.53 0.05 4.80
CA LEU A 56 -8.39 -1.40 5.00
C LEU A 56 -7.23 -2.03 4.20
N ASN A 57 -6.40 -1.23 3.56
CA ASN A 57 -5.11 -1.72 3.07
C ASN A 57 -4.17 -2.08 4.25
N PRO A 58 -3.15 -2.93 4.04
CA PRO A 58 -2.31 -3.47 5.12
C PRO A 58 -1.70 -2.45 6.09
N THR A 59 -1.28 -1.28 5.61
CA THR A 59 -0.71 -0.21 6.45
C THR A 59 -1.72 0.89 6.80
N GLY A 60 -2.98 0.72 6.40
CA GLY A 60 -4.06 1.66 6.69
C GLY A 60 -4.20 2.78 5.67
N SER A 61 -3.63 2.65 4.47
CA SER A 61 -3.78 3.68 3.43
C SER A 61 -3.60 3.18 2.01
N PHE A 62 -4.06 3.98 1.04
CA PHE A 62 -3.88 3.70 -0.38
C PHE A 62 -2.42 3.65 -0.86
N LYS A 63 -1.44 4.10 -0.04
CA LYS A 63 -0.02 4.11 -0.41
C LYS A 63 0.51 2.71 -0.69
N ASP A 64 -0.10 1.69 -0.07
CA ASP A 64 0.24 0.28 -0.28
C ASP A 64 0.12 -0.15 -1.74
N ARG A 65 -0.85 0.40 -2.47
CA ARG A 65 -1.05 0.13 -3.91
C ARG A 65 0.13 0.55 -4.77
N GLY A 66 0.77 1.67 -4.42
CA GLY A 66 1.96 2.13 -5.12
C GLY A 66 3.22 1.44 -4.60
N MET A 67 3.28 1.19 -3.29
CA MET A 67 4.47 0.66 -2.64
C MET A 67 4.76 -0.79 -3.05
N THR A 68 3.72 -1.62 -3.20
CA THR A 68 3.83 -2.98 -3.76
C THR A 68 4.55 -2.98 -5.12
N MET A 69 4.17 -2.06 -6.02
CA MET A 69 4.78 -1.90 -7.34
C MET A 69 6.21 -1.39 -7.24
N ALA A 70 6.42 -0.31 -6.47
CA ALA A 70 7.73 0.33 -6.34
C ALA A 70 8.78 -0.62 -5.74
N VAL A 71 8.43 -1.34 -4.68
CA VAL A 71 9.35 -2.28 -4.02
C VAL A 71 9.58 -3.52 -4.87
N THR A 72 8.53 -4.05 -5.53
CA THR A 72 8.69 -5.17 -6.47
C THR A 72 9.68 -4.82 -7.58
N LYS A 73 9.53 -3.65 -8.22
CA LYS A 73 10.47 -3.17 -9.25
C LYS A 73 11.87 -2.92 -8.71
N ALA A 74 11.99 -2.28 -7.54
CA ALA A 74 13.29 -2.01 -6.94
C ALA A 74 14.08 -3.31 -6.66
N VAL A 75 13.41 -4.33 -6.12
CA VAL A 75 14.02 -5.64 -5.86
C VAL A 75 14.38 -6.35 -7.16
N GLU A 76 13.53 -6.29 -8.18
CA GLU A 76 13.81 -6.83 -9.52
C GLU A 76 15.07 -6.20 -10.14
N GLU A 77 15.27 -4.89 -9.92
CA GLU A 77 16.46 -4.14 -10.37
C GLU A 77 17.68 -4.33 -9.44
N GLY A 78 17.58 -5.18 -8.42
CA GLY A 78 18.69 -5.54 -7.53
C GLY A 78 18.91 -4.60 -6.34
N ALA A 79 17.99 -3.67 -6.08
CA ALA A 79 18.09 -2.75 -4.95
C ALA A 79 18.12 -3.50 -3.61
N LYS A 80 18.91 -2.98 -2.67
CA LYS A 80 19.03 -3.49 -1.29
C LYS A 80 18.43 -2.55 -0.25
N ALA A 81 17.99 -1.38 -0.69
CA ALA A 81 17.30 -0.41 0.15
C ALA A 81 16.36 0.46 -0.67
N ILE A 82 15.37 1.04 0.00
CA ILE A 82 14.54 2.14 -0.49
C ILE A 82 14.62 3.33 0.45
N ILE A 83 14.35 4.53 -0.05
CA ILE A 83 14.31 5.75 0.75
C ILE A 83 13.06 6.56 0.43
N CYS A 84 12.43 7.14 1.45
CA CYS A 84 11.35 8.10 1.25
C CYS A 84 11.46 9.28 2.22
N ALA A 85 11.09 10.47 1.75
CA ALA A 85 10.92 11.65 2.58
C ALA A 85 9.42 11.86 2.84
N SER A 86 8.94 11.49 4.03
CA SER A 86 7.53 11.64 4.39
C SER A 86 7.34 11.58 5.90
N THR A 87 6.35 12.31 6.41
CA THR A 87 5.95 12.32 7.82
C THR A 87 4.80 11.35 8.14
N GLY A 88 4.44 10.45 7.22
CA GLY A 88 3.21 9.68 7.40
C GLY A 88 3.06 8.41 6.58
N ASN A 89 1.90 8.24 5.95
CA ASN A 89 1.46 6.94 5.42
C ASN A 89 2.43 6.34 4.38
N THR A 90 3.13 7.18 3.60
CA THR A 90 4.15 6.68 2.65
C THR A 90 5.31 6.03 3.38
N SER A 91 5.73 6.57 4.53
CA SER A 91 6.79 6.02 5.36
C SER A 91 6.41 4.67 5.96
N ALA A 92 5.19 4.57 6.51
CA ALA A 92 4.67 3.33 7.07
C ALA A 92 4.57 2.25 5.98
N SER A 93 4.04 2.61 4.81
CA SER A 93 3.98 1.72 3.65
C SER A 93 5.39 1.29 3.20
N ALA A 94 6.33 2.23 3.06
CA ALA A 94 7.71 1.93 2.64
C ALA A 94 8.39 0.95 3.61
N ALA A 95 8.32 1.21 4.91
CA ALA A 95 8.87 0.33 5.93
C ALA A 95 8.26 -1.08 5.85
N ALA A 96 6.93 -1.19 5.79
CA ALA A 96 6.25 -2.50 5.73
C ALA A 96 6.61 -3.32 4.49
N TYR A 97 6.66 -2.70 3.30
CA TYR A 97 7.00 -3.40 2.07
C TYR A 97 8.50 -3.71 1.96
N ALA A 98 9.38 -2.85 2.48
CA ALA A 98 10.81 -3.14 2.58
C ALA A 98 11.06 -4.33 3.49
N ALA A 99 10.41 -4.38 4.66
CA ALA A 99 10.47 -5.51 5.58
C ALA A 99 9.98 -6.80 4.91
N ARG A 100 8.85 -6.74 4.20
CA ARG A 100 8.32 -7.87 3.42
C ARG A 100 9.28 -8.35 2.33
N ALA A 101 10.01 -7.43 1.72
CA ALA A 101 11.01 -7.72 0.68
C ALA A 101 12.37 -8.18 1.23
N GLY A 102 12.64 -8.00 2.52
CA GLY A 102 13.95 -8.25 3.11
C GLY A 102 15.03 -7.25 2.67
N ILE A 103 14.64 -5.99 2.46
CA ILE A 103 15.54 -4.87 2.12
C ILE A 103 15.42 -3.74 3.15
N THR A 104 16.38 -2.83 3.18
CA THR A 104 16.39 -1.72 4.16
C THR A 104 15.46 -0.58 3.74
N ALA A 105 14.72 0.02 4.68
CA ALA A 105 14.00 1.27 4.46
C ALA A 105 14.70 2.43 5.17
N PHE A 106 14.93 3.53 4.45
CA PHE A 106 15.32 4.80 5.03
C PHE A 106 14.13 5.76 4.99
N VAL A 107 13.68 6.23 6.15
CA VAL A 107 12.61 7.21 6.24
C VAL A 107 13.19 8.53 6.74
N LEU A 108 13.18 9.54 5.87
CA LEU A 108 13.58 10.90 6.20
C LEU A 108 12.35 11.67 6.67
N ILE A 109 12.41 12.17 7.91
CA ILE A 109 11.31 12.93 8.49
C ILE A 109 11.81 14.27 9.06
N PRO A 110 11.17 15.40 8.72
CA PRO A 110 11.51 16.68 9.32
C PRO A 110 11.21 16.70 10.82
N GLU A 111 12.18 17.21 11.57
CA GLU A 111 12.11 17.33 13.03
C GLU A 111 10.83 18.10 13.47
N GLY A 112 10.15 17.58 14.49
CA GLY A 112 8.99 18.23 15.11
C GLY A 112 7.64 18.14 14.36
N LYS A 113 7.52 17.44 13.23
CA LYS A 113 6.29 17.41 12.39
C LYS A 113 5.62 16.04 12.22
N ILE A 114 5.52 15.21 13.26
CA ILE A 114 5.00 13.84 13.15
C ILE A 114 3.92 13.51 14.20
N ALA A 115 2.81 12.91 13.74
CA ALA A 115 1.84 12.27 14.62
C ALA A 115 2.37 10.91 15.12
N GLN A 116 2.40 10.69 16.44
CA GLN A 116 3.04 9.53 17.08
C GLN A 116 2.62 8.16 16.51
N GLY A 117 1.34 7.96 16.19
CA GLY A 117 0.86 6.69 15.62
C GLY A 117 1.50 6.33 14.27
N LYS A 118 1.84 7.33 13.46
CA LYS A 118 2.50 7.13 12.16
C LYS A 118 4.00 6.87 12.31
N LEU A 119 4.61 7.47 13.32
CA LEU A 119 6.00 7.17 13.69
C LEU A 119 6.13 5.72 14.18
N ALA A 120 5.20 5.27 15.03
CA ALA A 120 5.19 3.90 15.54
C ALA A 120 5.14 2.85 14.42
N GLN A 121 4.30 3.05 13.39
CA GLN A 121 4.25 2.14 12.24
C GLN A 121 5.55 2.09 11.44
N ALA A 122 6.20 3.24 11.23
CA ALA A 122 7.48 3.29 10.55
C ALA A 122 8.57 2.56 11.35
N MET A 123 8.60 2.73 12.67
CA MET A 123 9.60 2.10 13.55
C MET A 123 9.38 0.59 13.75
N MET A 124 8.12 0.12 13.76
CA MET A 124 7.83 -1.32 13.92
C MET A 124 8.14 -2.14 12.66
N GLY A 125 8.17 -1.50 11.49
CA GLY A 125 8.55 -2.14 10.23
C GLY A 125 10.05 -2.45 10.12
N GLY A 126 10.89 -1.92 11.02
CA GLY A 126 12.34 -1.99 10.94
C GLY A 126 12.95 -0.64 10.63
#